data_AF-A0A3B0WX92-F1
#
_entry.id   AF-A0A3B0WX92-F1
#
_cell.length_a   1.000
_cell.length_b   1.000
_cell.length_c   1.000
_cell.angle_alpha   90.00
_cell.angle_beta   90.00
_cell.angle_gamma   90.00
#
_symmetry.space_group_name_H-M   'P 1'
#
loop_
_entity.id
_entity.type
_entity.pdbx_description
1 polymer ?
#
loop_
_entity_poly.entity_id
_entity_poly.type
_entity_poly.pdbx_seq_one_letter_code
_entity_poly.pdbx_strand_id
1 'polypeptide(L)'
;MLSTTTIAEQSARDKYIEAYTAHLNANISTIAKSFELEGLTAEQVKKRVEFHIEKTIACHDRDIDFYPEPMKSALMGTIASGGSYTDAINALRKIIIKAKSEKNEVLLQQYIAIIKKGSECTNG
;
A
#
# COMPACT_ATOMS: atom_id res chain seq x y z
N MET A 1 -11.93 -20.69 -9.17
CA MET A 1 -10.86 -21.45 -8.49
C MET A 1 -10.79 -20.93 -7.07
N LEU A 2 -10.99 -21.78 -6.07
CA LEU A 2 -10.87 -21.41 -4.65
C LEU A 2 -9.38 -21.29 -4.32
N SER A 3 -8.88 -20.07 -4.12
CA SER A 3 -7.52 -19.86 -3.62
C SER A 3 -7.44 -20.39 -2.20
N THR A 4 -6.69 -21.47 -2.00
CA THR A 4 -6.29 -21.95 -0.68
C THR A 4 -5.08 -21.14 -0.25
N THR A 5 -5.32 -19.98 0.36
CA THR A 5 -4.25 -19.18 0.99
C THR A 5 -3.59 -20.04 2.06
N THR A 6 -2.27 -20.21 1.97
CA THR A 6 -1.51 -20.97 2.96
C THR A 6 -1.39 -20.19 4.28
N ILE A 7 -1.17 -20.90 5.40
CA ILE A 7 -0.95 -20.26 6.71
C ILE A 7 0.22 -19.27 6.66
N ALA A 8 1.27 -19.58 5.89
CA ALA A 8 2.42 -18.71 5.71
C ALA A 8 2.06 -17.43 4.93
N GLU A 9 1.26 -17.54 3.87
CA GLU A 9 0.80 -16.39 3.09
C GLU A 9 -0.13 -15.49 3.91
N GLN A 10 -1.04 -16.06 4.69
CA GLN A 10 -1.89 -15.29 5.60
C GLN A 10 -1.05 -14.56 6.65
N SER A 11 -0.07 -15.24 7.26
CA SER A 11 0.83 -14.61 8.24
C SER A 11 1.66 -13.47 7.63
N ALA A 12 2.12 -13.62 6.38
CA ALA A 12 2.83 -12.56 5.67
C ALA A 12 1.92 -11.36 5.37
N ARG A 13 0.65 -11.61 5.02
CA ARG A 13 -0.37 -10.58 4.77
C ARG A 13 -0.65 -9.80 6.05
N ASP A 14 -0.91 -10.50 7.16
CA ASP A 14 -1.23 -9.88 8.44
C ASP A 14 -0.07 -8.97 8.92
N LYS A 15 1.18 -9.47 8.84
CA LYS A 15 2.37 -8.66 9.18
C LYS A 15 2.53 -7.45 8.26
N TYR A 16 2.27 -7.61 6.96
CA TYR A 16 2.32 -6.51 6.02
C TYR A 16 1.30 -5.42 6.38
N ILE A 17 0.07 -5.82 6.71
CA ILE A 17 -1.01 -4.88 7.08
C ILE A 17 -0.72 -4.20 8.41
N GLU A 18 -0.15 -4.90 9.39
CA GLU A 18 0.33 -4.30 10.64
C GLU A 18 1.40 -3.24 10.37
N ALA A 19 2.42 -3.58 9.58
CA ALA A 19 3.50 -2.66 9.23
C ALA A 19 2.99 -1.45 8.44
N TYR A 20 2.03 -1.67 7.53
CA TYR A 20 1.40 -0.61 6.76
C TYR A 20 0.57 0.33 7.63
N THR A 21 -0.22 -0.22 8.55
CA THR A 21 -1.02 0.55 9.52
C THR A 21 -0.12 1.40 10.42
N ALA A 22 0.98 0.83 10.93
CA ALA A 22 1.96 1.56 11.71
C ALA A 22 2.58 2.72 10.91
N HIS A 23 2.89 2.50 9.63
CA HIS A 23 3.40 3.53 8.75
C HIS A 23 2.41 4.68 8.53
N LEU A 24 1.13 4.38 8.28
CA LEU A 24 0.10 5.40 8.11
C LEU A 24 -0.10 6.22 9.39
N ASN A 25 -0.17 5.56 10.54
CA ASN A 25 -0.32 6.22 11.83
C ASN A 25 0.86 7.15 12.15
N ALA A 26 2.09 6.73 11.85
CA ALA A 26 3.27 7.58 11.99
C ALA A 26 3.24 8.83 11.09
N ASN A 27 2.46 8.81 10.00
CA ASN A 27 2.34 9.89 9.03
C ASN A 27 1.03 10.68 9.12
N ILE A 28 0.20 10.45 10.15
CA ILE A 28 -1.08 11.15 10.37
C ILE A 28 -0.94 12.67 10.22
N SER A 29 0.10 13.27 10.80
CA SER A 29 0.30 14.73 10.73
C SER A 29 0.48 15.23 9.29
N THR A 30 1.19 14.47 8.46
CA THR A 30 1.39 14.80 7.04
C THR A 30 0.09 14.68 6.26
N ILE A 31 -0.70 13.64 6.52
CA ILE A 31 -2.01 13.41 5.90
C ILE A 31 -3.01 14.51 6.33
N ALA A 32 -3.00 14.90 7.59
CA ALA A 32 -3.82 16.00 8.09
C ALA A 32 -3.49 17.30 7.36
N LYS A 33 -2.19 17.64 7.23
CA LYS A 33 -1.74 18.83 6.51
C LYS A 33 -2.18 18.86 5.05
N SER A 34 -2.21 17.73 4.34
CA SER A 34 -2.71 17.73 2.96
C SER A 34 -4.18 18.12 2.87
N PHE A 35 -5.00 17.69 3.82
CA PHE A 35 -6.42 18.06 3.90
C PHE A 35 -6.65 19.48 4.39
N GLU A 36 -5.78 20.00 5.26
CA GLU A 36 -5.80 21.43 5.66
C GLU A 36 -5.55 22.34 4.45
N LEU A 37 -4.64 21.94 3.54
CA LEU A 37 -4.37 22.68 2.30
C LEU A 37 -5.55 22.69 1.33
N GLU A 38 -6.50 21.76 1.48
CA GLU A 38 -7.78 21.76 0.75
C GLU A 38 -8.80 22.74 1.35
N GLY A 39 -8.45 23.45 2.43
CA GLY A 39 -9.31 24.44 3.09
C GLY A 39 -10.31 23.85 4.09
N LEU A 40 -10.11 22.60 4.52
CA LEU A 40 -10.98 21.94 5.49
C LEU A 40 -10.76 22.50 6.91
N THR A 41 -11.83 22.59 7.69
CA THR A 41 -11.74 22.92 9.13
C THR A 41 -11.07 21.79 9.91
N ALA A 42 -10.51 22.07 11.08
CA ALA A 42 -9.85 21.05 11.91
C ALA A 42 -10.75 19.83 12.21
N GLU A 43 -12.06 20.04 12.42
CA GLU A 43 -13.00 18.93 12.64
C GLU A 43 -13.21 18.09 11.36
N GLN A 44 -13.31 18.75 10.20
CA GLN A 44 -13.40 18.06 8.91
C GLN A 44 -12.10 17.31 8.60
N VAL A 45 -10.93 17.91 8.86
CA VAL A 45 -9.62 17.27 8.70
C VAL A 45 -9.54 16.02 9.55
N LYS A 46 -9.89 16.09 10.84
CA LYS A 46 -9.89 14.91 11.72
C LYS A 46 -10.73 13.77 11.15
N LYS A 47 -12.00 14.05 10.80
CA LYS A 47 -12.91 13.05 10.20
C LYS A 47 -12.36 12.51 8.87
N ARG A 48 -11.75 13.38 8.06
CA ARG A 48 -11.18 13.01 6.76
C ARG A 48 -9.96 12.12 6.90
N VAL A 49 -9.07 12.40 7.85
CA VAL A 49 -7.89 11.58 8.16
C VAL A 49 -8.31 10.19 8.65
N GLU A 50 -9.24 10.12 9.61
CA GLU A 50 -9.75 8.85 10.14
C GLU A 50 -10.34 7.99 9.01
N PHE A 51 -11.22 8.59 8.19
CA PHE A 51 -11.79 7.92 7.03
C PHE A 51 -10.73 7.48 6.01
N HIS A 52 -9.78 8.37 5.70
CA HIS A 52 -8.72 8.10 4.73
C HIS A 52 -7.87 6.90 5.16
N ILE A 53 -7.41 6.88 6.43
CA ILE A 53 -6.58 5.80 6.95
C ILE A 53 -7.35 4.47 6.95
N GLU A 54 -8.59 4.46 7.46
CA GLU A 54 -9.41 3.25 7.49
C GLU A 54 -9.62 2.68 6.07
N LYS A 55 -10.01 3.53 5.11
CA LYS A 55 -10.22 3.11 3.72
C LYS A 55 -8.94 2.63 3.05
N THR A 56 -7.84 3.31 3.29
CA THR A 56 -6.54 2.97 2.73
C THR A 56 -6.08 1.59 3.20
N ILE A 57 -6.18 1.31 4.51
CA ILE A 57 -5.84 0.01 5.10
C ILE A 57 -6.73 -1.08 4.51
N ALA A 58 -8.06 -0.87 4.53
CA ALA A 58 -9.02 -1.86 4.03
C ALA A 58 -8.79 -2.20 2.55
N CYS A 59 -8.41 -1.21 1.73
CA CYS A 59 -8.11 -1.46 0.32
C CYS A 59 -6.81 -2.22 0.12
N HIS A 60 -5.75 -1.89 0.84
CA HIS A 60 -4.52 -2.68 0.78
C HIS A 60 -4.76 -4.12 1.24
N ASP A 61 -5.49 -4.32 2.33
CA ASP A 61 -5.83 -5.66 2.84
C ASP A 61 -6.60 -6.48 1.80
N ARG A 62 -7.60 -5.87 1.15
CA ARG A 62 -8.38 -6.54 0.09
C ARG A 62 -7.54 -6.86 -1.15
N ASP A 63 -6.68 -5.93 -1.57
CA ASP A 63 -6.12 -5.95 -2.92
C ASP A 63 -4.70 -6.56 -3.00
N ILE A 64 -3.95 -6.60 -1.90
CA ILE A 64 -2.53 -7.02 -1.88
C ILE A 64 -2.30 -8.41 -2.48
N ASP A 65 -3.26 -9.32 -2.33
CA ASP A 65 -3.16 -10.67 -2.89
C ASP A 65 -3.25 -10.73 -4.41
N PHE A 66 -3.82 -9.69 -5.02
CA PHE A 66 -3.96 -9.57 -6.47
C PHE A 66 -2.83 -8.76 -7.11
N TYR A 67 -1.86 -8.30 -6.30
CA TYR A 67 -0.70 -7.62 -6.86
C TYR A 67 0.14 -8.64 -7.64
N PRO A 68 0.67 -8.26 -8.82
CA PRO A 68 1.48 -9.16 -9.61
C PRO A 68 2.76 -9.52 -8.87
N GLU A 69 3.20 -10.76 -8.99
CA GLU A 69 4.60 -11.10 -8.74
C GLU A 69 5.45 -10.40 -9.81
N PRO A 70 6.52 -9.65 -9.48
CA PRO A 70 7.31 -9.62 -8.24
C PRO A 70 6.96 -8.51 -7.21
N MET A 71 5.94 -7.67 -7.46
CA MET A 71 5.59 -6.56 -6.56
C MET A 71 5.05 -7.05 -5.22
N LYS A 72 4.17 -8.06 -5.25
CA LYS A 72 3.64 -8.70 -4.05
C LYS A 72 4.77 -9.25 -3.17
N SER A 73 5.70 -9.99 -3.76
CA SER A 73 6.91 -10.47 -3.06
C SER A 73 7.77 -9.34 -2.49
N ALA A 74 8.00 -8.24 -3.20
CA ALA A 74 8.73 -7.10 -2.62
C ALA A 74 8.03 -6.47 -1.42
N LEU A 75 6.69 -6.42 -1.41
CA LEU A 75 5.93 -5.87 -0.30
C LEU A 75 5.85 -6.85 0.87
N MET A 76 5.19 -7.98 0.67
CA MET A 76 4.93 -8.96 1.73
C MET A 76 6.18 -9.76 2.10
N GLY A 77 7.02 -10.13 1.13
CA GLY A 77 8.23 -10.93 1.37
C GLY A 77 9.29 -10.16 2.16
N THR A 78 9.45 -8.85 1.90
CA THR A 78 10.36 -8.00 2.69
C THR A 78 9.93 -7.94 4.15
N ILE A 79 8.63 -7.74 4.40
CA ILE A 79 8.09 -7.73 5.77
C ILE A 79 8.18 -9.11 6.43
N ALA A 80 7.83 -10.18 5.70
CA ALA A 80 7.91 -11.55 6.21
C ALA A 80 9.34 -11.92 6.64
N SER A 81 10.35 -11.32 5.99
CA SER A 81 11.77 -11.49 6.31
C SER A 81 12.27 -10.57 7.44
N GLY A 82 11.38 -9.81 8.10
CA GLY A 82 11.70 -8.92 9.21
C GLY A 82 12.04 -7.48 8.82
N GLY A 83 11.83 -7.08 7.57
CA GLY A 83 12.01 -5.70 7.12
C GLY A 83 10.87 -4.77 7.56
N SER A 84 11.09 -3.46 7.46
CA SER A 84 10.08 -2.43 7.71
C SER A 84 9.23 -2.13 6.47
N TYR A 85 8.12 -1.41 6.64
CA TYR A 85 7.33 -0.92 5.50
C TYR A 85 8.15 -0.03 4.56
N THR A 86 9.07 0.77 5.10
CA THR A 86 10.01 1.58 4.30
C THR A 86 10.91 0.69 3.45
N ASP A 87 11.39 -0.43 3.99
CA ASP A 87 12.21 -1.40 3.24
C ASP A 87 11.41 -2.05 2.12
N ALA A 88 10.16 -2.43 2.39
CA ALA A 88 9.23 -3.00 1.42
C ALA A 88 8.98 -2.03 0.25
N ILE A 89 8.74 -0.74 0.52
CA ILE A 89 8.59 0.29 -0.51
C ILE A 89 9.89 0.48 -1.30
N ASN A 90 11.05 0.44 -0.64
CA ASN A 90 12.34 0.53 -1.34
C ASN A 90 12.61 -0.68 -2.24
N ALA A 91 12.21 -1.89 -1.81
CA ALA A 91 12.27 -3.09 -2.63
C ALA A 91 11.36 -2.98 -3.86
N LEU A 92 10.12 -2.52 -3.67
CA LEU A 92 9.19 -2.27 -4.78
C LEU A 92 9.76 -1.24 -5.77
N ARG A 93 10.32 -0.13 -5.28
CA ARG A 93 10.95 0.89 -6.14
C ARG A 93 12.07 0.31 -6.99
N LYS A 94 12.92 -0.57 -6.43
CA LYS A 94 13.98 -1.24 -7.20
C LYS A 94 13.42 -2.08 -8.34
N ILE A 95 12.33 -2.81 -8.09
CA ILE A 95 11.63 -3.59 -9.14
C ILE A 95 11.14 -2.66 -10.26
N ILE A 96 10.48 -1.56 -9.91
CA ILE A 96 9.92 -0.63 -10.92
C ILE A 96 11.03 0.06 -11.71
N ILE A 97 12.12 0.47 -11.06
CA ILE A 97 13.30 1.04 -11.72
C ILE A 97 13.92 0.04 -12.70
N LYS A 98 14.08 -1.22 -12.27
CA LYS A 98 14.58 -2.30 -13.13
C LYS A 98 13.66 -2.51 -14.33
N ALA A 99 12.36 -2.64 -14.10
CA ALA A 99 11.35 -2.79 -15.16
C ALA A 99 11.41 -1.66 -16.19
N LYS A 100 11.63 -0.42 -15.74
CA LYS A 100 11.84 0.73 -16.62
C LYS A 100 13.11 0.61 -17.46
N SER A 101 14.23 0.19 -16.86
CA SER A 101 15.49 -0.02 -17.59
C SER A 101 15.38 -1.13 -18.63
N GLU A 102 14.62 -2.17 -18.34
CA GLU A 102 14.39 -3.33 -19.21
C GLU A 102 13.24 -3.10 -20.22
N LYS A 103 12.59 -1.93 -20.20
CA LYS A 103 11.39 -1.62 -21.00
C LYS A 103 10.27 -2.66 -20.83
N ASN A 104 10.12 -3.19 -19.62
CA ASN A 104 9.02 -4.10 -19.29
C ASN A 104 7.72 -3.31 -19.09
N GLU A 105 7.07 -2.97 -20.19
CA GLU A 105 5.85 -2.15 -20.18
C GLU A 105 4.70 -2.83 -19.45
N VAL A 106 4.59 -4.16 -19.50
CA VAL A 106 3.53 -4.91 -18.82
C VAL A 106 3.59 -4.67 -17.31
N LEU A 107 4.77 -4.83 -16.70
CA LEU A 107 4.93 -4.64 -15.26
C LEU A 107 4.73 -3.18 -14.84
N LEU A 108 5.15 -2.23 -15.68
CA LEU A 108 4.91 -0.81 -15.43
C LEU A 108 3.41 -0.46 -15.49
N GLN A 109 2.67 -1.00 -16.46
CA GLN A 109 1.23 -0.79 -16.56
C GLN A 109 0.47 -1.41 -15.38
N GLN A 110 0.89 -2.60 -14.93
CA GLN A 110 0.31 -3.21 -13.72
C GLN A 110 0.58 -2.36 -12.47
N TYR A 111 1.78 -1.78 -12.34
CA TYR A 111 2.11 -0.88 -11.24
C TYR A 111 1.24 0.38 -11.25
N ILE A 112 1.07 0.99 -12.42
CA ILE A 112 0.19 2.16 -12.60
C ILE A 112 -1.25 1.81 -12.23
N ALA A 113 -1.74 0.63 -12.65
CA ALA A 113 -3.09 0.17 -12.32
C ALA A 113 -3.29 0.01 -10.80
N ILE A 114 -2.29 -0.52 -10.09
CA ILE A 114 -2.32 -0.64 -8.62
C ILE A 114 -2.40 0.73 -7.96
N ILE A 115 -1.54 1.68 -8.35
CA ILE A 115 -1.57 3.04 -7.80
C ILE A 115 -2.93 3.68 -8.03
N LYS A 116 -3.44 3.60 -9.28
CA LYS A 116 -4.73 4.18 -9.64
C LYS A 116 -5.86 3.60 -8.81
N LYS A 117 -5.91 2.28 -8.66
CA LYS A 117 -6.90 1.59 -7.82
C LYS A 117 -6.81 2.03 -6.35
N GLY A 118 -5.58 2.22 -5.84
CA GLY A 118 -5.34 2.75 -4.50
C GLY A 118 -5.87 4.18 -4.33
N SER A 119 -5.66 5.06 -5.31
CA SER A 119 -6.21 6.43 -5.27
C SER A 119 -7.74 6.46 -5.32
N GLU A 120 -8.36 5.60 -6.13
CA GLU A 120 -9.83 5.47 -6.19
C GLU A 120 -10.44 5.01 -4.86
N CYS A 121 -9.70 4.20 -4.11
CA CYS A 121 -10.12 3.70 -2.80
C CYS A 121 -10.28 4.77 -1.72
N THR A 122 -9.58 5.90 -1.86
CA THR A 122 -9.51 6.95 -0.83
C THR A 122 -10.31 8.20 -1.17
N ASN A 123 -10.90 8.27 -2.35
CA ASN A 123 -11.62 9.43 -2.87
C ASN A 123 -13.12 9.48 -2.52
N GLY A 124 -13.53 8.82 -1.42
CA GLY A 124 -14.91 8.86 -0.92
C GLY A 124 -15.32 10.24 -0.41
#